data_AF-A0A7C3C3I4-F1
#
_entry.id   AF-A0A7C3C3I4-F1
#
_cell.length_a   1.000
_cell.length_b   1.000
_cell.length_c   1.000
_cell.angle_alpha   90.00
_cell.angle_beta   90.00
_cell.angle_gamma   90.00
#
_symmetry.space_group_name_H-M   'P 1'
#
loop_
_entity.id
_entity.type
_entity.pdbx_description
1 polymer ?
#
loop_
_entity_poly.entity_id
_entity_poly.type
_entity_poly.pdbx_seq_one_letter_code
_entity_poly.pdbx_strand_id
1 'polypeptide(L)'
;MRIYDYRVGARTSHWKVSFEGNRLQPAYEGSVWIDPETKRVLRVEMKAVEIPDSYPLDRIEMASEYGPVRIGGAEYILITRSENLSCKRYSAACTRNEIQFLDYRKFTAESTISTVDTNVTYEGQAEGAEAPPDEPKKKEQD
;
A
#
# COMPACT_ATOMS: atom_id res chain seq x y z
N MET A 1 -12.82 -20.48 -11.52
CA MET A 1 -13.06 -19.67 -10.31
C MET A 1 -13.42 -20.58 -9.15
N ARG A 2 -12.81 -20.39 -7.97
CA ARG A 2 -13.14 -21.07 -6.71
C ARG A 2 -13.43 -20.04 -5.62
N ILE A 3 -14.35 -20.35 -4.71
CA ILE A 3 -14.78 -19.48 -3.62
C ILE A 3 -14.33 -20.12 -2.30
N TYR A 4 -13.79 -19.29 -1.41
CA TYR A 4 -13.39 -19.70 -0.07
C TYR A 4 -14.02 -18.77 0.95
N ASP A 5 -14.78 -19.35 1.87
CA ASP A 5 -15.41 -18.60 2.95
C ASP A 5 -14.47 -18.48 4.14
N TYR A 6 -14.58 -17.38 4.87
CA TYR A 6 -13.78 -17.13 6.06
C TYR A 6 -14.59 -16.36 7.11
N ARG A 7 -14.14 -16.46 8.36
CA ARG A 7 -14.69 -15.72 9.50
C ARG A 7 -13.57 -15.22 10.40
N VAL A 8 -13.69 -13.98 10.86
CA VAL A 8 -12.76 -13.32 11.79
C VAL A 8 -13.56 -12.82 12.98
N GLY A 9 -13.17 -13.25 14.18
CA GLY A 9 -13.81 -12.81 15.43
C GLY A 9 -13.46 -11.37 15.79
N ALA A 10 -14.30 -10.70 16.58
CA ALA A 10 -14.13 -9.28 16.92
C ALA A 10 -12.78 -8.97 17.60
N ARG A 11 -12.26 -9.90 18.43
CA ARG A 11 -10.97 -9.75 19.13
C ARG A 11 -9.76 -9.69 18.19
N THR A 12 -9.83 -10.35 17.04
CA THR A 12 -8.77 -10.40 16.01
C THR A 12 -9.09 -9.54 14.80
N SER A 13 -10.23 -8.84 14.82
CA SER A 13 -10.66 -7.96 13.74
C SER A 13 -9.80 -6.70 13.72
N HIS A 14 -9.30 -6.35 12.54
CA HIS A 14 -8.65 -5.05 12.30
C HIS A 14 -9.60 -4.03 11.66
N TRP A 15 -10.85 -4.42 11.41
CA TRP A 15 -11.83 -3.56 10.76
C TRP A 15 -12.49 -2.62 11.77
N LYS A 16 -12.35 -1.31 11.54
CA LYS A 16 -12.96 -0.26 12.37
C LYS A 16 -14.02 0.47 11.56
N VAL A 17 -15.23 0.53 12.09
CA VAL A 17 -16.37 1.25 11.52
C VAL A 17 -16.67 2.46 12.41
N SER A 18 -16.85 3.63 11.80
CA SER A 18 -17.26 4.85 12.50
C SER A 18 -18.48 5.43 11.83
N PHE A 19 -19.54 5.68 12.61
CA PHE A 19 -20.80 6.22 12.10
C PHE A 19 -21.46 7.09 13.18
N GLU A 20 -21.81 8.34 12.83
CA GLU A 20 -22.46 9.29 13.74
C GLU A 20 -21.77 9.38 15.12
N GLY A 21 -20.43 9.41 15.13
CA GLY A 21 -19.62 9.47 16.36
C GLY A 21 -19.44 8.13 17.09
N ASN A 22 -20.18 7.09 16.73
CA ASN A 22 -20.06 5.75 17.30
C ASN A 22 -18.99 4.94 16.58
N ARG A 23 -18.12 4.26 17.34
CA ARG A 23 -17.08 3.36 16.82
C ARG A 23 -17.42 1.90 17.09
N LEU A 24 -17.15 1.04 16.12
CA LEU A 24 -17.33 -0.40 16.22
C LEU A 24 -16.13 -1.12 15.61
N GLN A 25 -15.69 -2.19 16.25
CA GLN A 25 -14.76 -3.17 15.68
C GLN A 25 -15.49 -4.50 15.60
N PRO A 26 -16.22 -4.78 14.51
CA PRO A 26 -17.09 -5.95 14.46
C PRO A 26 -16.29 -7.21 14.14
N ALA A 27 -16.83 -8.36 14.55
CA ALA A 27 -16.51 -9.61 13.88
C ALA A 27 -17.01 -9.52 12.42
N TYR A 28 -16.42 -10.29 11.52
CA TYR A 28 -16.88 -10.31 10.13
C TYR A 28 -16.71 -11.68 9.52
N GLU A 29 -17.52 -11.94 8.51
CA GLU A 29 -17.39 -13.11 7.64
C GLU A 29 -17.49 -12.66 6.20
N GLY A 30 -17.00 -13.50 5.28
CA GLY A 30 -17.02 -13.17 3.88
C GLY A 30 -16.40 -14.26 3.03
N SER A 31 -16.16 -13.90 1.78
CA SER A 31 -15.75 -14.84 0.73
C SER A 31 -14.60 -14.24 -0.08
N VAL A 32 -13.68 -15.10 -0.53
CA VAL A 32 -12.61 -14.75 -1.47
C VAL A 32 -12.75 -15.58 -2.72
N TRP A 33 -12.78 -14.92 -3.88
CA TRP A 33 -12.78 -15.56 -5.18
C TRP A 33 -11.36 -15.65 -5.71
N ILE A 34 -10.94 -16.85 -6.06
CA ILE A 34 -9.60 -17.13 -6.57
C ILE A 34 -9.71 -17.82 -7.92
N ASP A 35 -8.93 -17.36 -8.88
CA ASP A 35 -8.67 -18.09 -10.12
C ASP A 35 -7.75 -19.31 -9.82
N PRO A 36 -8.22 -20.55 -10.01
CA PRO A 36 -7.42 -21.73 -9.72
C PRO A 36 -6.19 -21.89 -10.64
N GLU A 37 -6.17 -21.29 -11.83
CA GLU A 37 -5.04 -21.40 -12.76
C GLU A 37 -3.92 -20.44 -12.37
N THR A 38 -4.25 -19.15 -12.27
CA THR A 38 -3.27 -18.08 -12.01
C THR A 38 -3.00 -17.82 -10.53
N LYS A 39 -3.80 -18.42 -9.63
CA LYS A 39 -3.79 -18.17 -8.17
C LYS A 39 -4.06 -16.71 -7.79
N ARG A 40 -4.70 -15.94 -8.67
CA ARG A 40 -5.02 -14.54 -8.44
C ARG A 40 -6.36 -14.40 -7.70
N VAL A 41 -6.42 -13.42 -6.80
CA VAL A 41 -7.67 -12.99 -6.17
C VAL A 41 -8.46 -12.16 -7.19
N LEU A 42 -9.75 -12.45 -7.32
CA LEU A 42 -10.67 -11.79 -8.25
C LEU A 42 -11.69 -10.91 -7.50
N ARG A 43 -12.09 -11.31 -6.30
CA ARG A 43 -13.00 -10.56 -5.43
C ARG A 43 -12.74 -10.91 -3.99
N VAL A 44 -12.92 -9.93 -3.10
CA VAL A 44 -13.04 -10.13 -1.66
C VAL A 44 -14.31 -9.43 -1.24
N GLU A 45 -15.14 -10.12 -0.47
CA GLU A 45 -16.27 -9.48 0.22
C GLU A 45 -16.19 -9.77 1.72
N MET A 46 -16.83 -8.91 2.50
CA MET A 46 -17.09 -9.16 3.91
C MET A 46 -18.28 -8.36 4.40
N LYS A 47 -18.94 -8.90 5.42
CA LYS A 47 -20.01 -8.26 6.16
C LYS A 47 -19.74 -8.32 7.64
N ALA A 48 -20.09 -7.26 8.35
CA ALA A 48 -20.05 -7.26 9.81
C ALA A 48 -21.08 -8.25 10.35
N VAL A 49 -20.69 -9.03 11.34
CA VAL A 49 -21.56 -9.94 12.08
C VAL A 49 -21.47 -9.60 13.56
N GLU A 50 -22.48 -10.02 14.33
CA GLU A 50 -22.55 -9.76 15.78
C GLU A 50 -22.50 -8.25 16.11
N ILE A 51 -23.15 -7.42 15.27
CA ILE A 51 -23.24 -5.98 15.49
C ILE A 51 -24.13 -5.72 16.72
N PRO A 52 -23.62 -5.05 17.78
CA PRO A 52 -24.42 -4.75 18.96
C PRO A 52 -25.65 -3.91 18.65
N ASP A 53 -26.75 -4.14 19.36
CA ASP A 53 -28.00 -3.38 19.18
C ASP A 53 -27.87 -1.89 19.51
N SER A 54 -26.87 -1.53 20.32
CA SER A 54 -26.53 -0.13 20.60
C SER A 54 -25.86 0.58 19.42
N TYR A 55 -25.38 -0.14 18.41
CA TYR A 55 -24.78 0.46 17.22
C TYR A 55 -25.86 0.90 16.21
N PRO A 56 -25.76 2.11 15.64
CA PRO A 56 -26.81 2.69 14.79
C PRO A 56 -26.98 2.02 13.42
N LEU A 57 -26.02 1.20 12.99
CA LEU A 57 -26.09 0.42 11.75
C LEU A 57 -26.37 -1.05 12.06
N ASP A 58 -27.16 -1.72 11.23
CA ASP A 58 -27.47 -3.16 11.34
C ASP A 58 -27.01 -3.99 10.12
N ARG A 59 -26.64 -3.31 9.03
CA ARG A 59 -25.94 -3.87 7.88
C ARG A 59 -24.70 -3.03 7.57
N ILE A 60 -23.55 -3.69 7.48
CA ILE A 60 -22.28 -3.07 7.08
C ILE A 60 -21.56 -4.11 6.22
N GLU A 61 -21.41 -3.83 4.94
CA GLU A 61 -20.85 -4.75 3.94
C GLU A 61 -19.83 -4.00 3.09
N MET A 62 -18.79 -4.71 2.66
CA MET A 62 -17.83 -4.21 1.69
C MET A 62 -17.49 -5.29 0.68
N ALA A 63 -17.17 -4.87 -0.53
CA ALA A 63 -16.53 -5.72 -1.51
C ALA A 63 -15.51 -4.95 -2.34
N SER A 64 -14.49 -5.66 -2.80
CA SER A 64 -13.50 -5.16 -3.75
C SER A 64 -13.30 -6.21 -4.83
N GLU A 65 -13.34 -5.76 -6.08
CA GLU A 65 -13.09 -6.56 -7.28
C GLU A 65 -11.71 -6.25 -7.81
N TYR A 66 -11.03 -7.29 -8.30
CA TYR A 66 -9.68 -7.23 -8.83
C TYR A 66 -9.69 -7.69 -10.28
N GLY A 67 -8.92 -7.00 -11.12
CA GLY A 67 -8.83 -7.29 -12.53
C GLY A 67 -7.47 -6.91 -13.13
N PRO A 68 -7.20 -7.39 -14.35
CA PRO A 68 -5.99 -7.03 -15.08
C PRO A 68 -6.01 -5.55 -15.45
N VAL A 69 -4.92 -4.85 -15.10
CA VAL A 69 -4.68 -3.45 -15.45
C VAL A 69 -3.29 -3.36 -16.07
N ARG A 70 -3.22 -2.79 -17.27
CA ARG A 70 -1.95 -2.56 -17.96
C ARG A 70 -1.34 -1.24 -17.53
N ILE A 71 -0.13 -1.29 -16.97
CA ILE A 71 0.64 -0.10 -16.58
C ILE A 71 2.00 -0.17 -17.25
N GLY A 72 2.24 0.72 -18.21
CA GLY A 72 3.43 0.68 -19.06
C GLY A 72 3.48 -0.61 -19.90
N GLY A 73 4.58 -1.36 -19.78
CA GLY A 73 4.79 -2.61 -20.53
C GLY A 73 4.25 -3.88 -19.88
N ALA A 74 3.68 -3.81 -18.67
CA ALA A 74 3.29 -4.98 -17.88
C ALA A 74 1.83 -4.92 -17.43
N GLU A 75 1.28 -6.08 -17.11
CA GLU A 75 -0.07 -6.26 -16.57
C GLU A 75 -0.01 -6.61 -15.08
N TYR A 76 -0.90 -6.02 -14.30
CA TYR A 76 -1.01 -6.19 -12.85
C TYR A 76 -2.45 -6.53 -12.49
N ILE A 77 -2.65 -7.37 -11.47
CA ILE A 77 -3.96 -7.57 -10.85
C ILE A 77 -4.14 -6.49 -9.78
N LEU A 78 -5.02 -5.53 -10.05
CA LEU A 78 -5.29 -4.40 -9.18
C LEU A 78 -6.79 -4.29 -8.92
N ILE A 79 -7.16 -3.53 -7.89
CA ILE A 79 -8.57 -3.26 -7.61
C ILE A 79 -9.14 -2.45 -8.78
N THR A 80 -10.26 -2.87 -9.34
CA THR A 80 -10.96 -2.16 -10.42
C THR A 80 -12.24 -1.50 -9.90
N ARG A 81 -12.85 -2.09 -8.88
CA ARG A 81 -14.07 -1.60 -8.25
C ARG A 81 -14.07 -1.90 -6.76
N SER A 82 -14.64 -1.01 -5.96
CA SER A 82 -15.00 -1.32 -4.58
C SER A 82 -16.36 -0.73 -4.24
N GLU A 83 -17.10 -1.43 -3.39
CA GLU A 83 -18.39 -0.98 -2.88
C GLU A 83 -18.45 -1.16 -1.37
N ASN A 84 -19.15 -0.24 -0.70
CA ASN A 84 -19.52 -0.35 0.70
C ASN A 84 -21.02 -0.08 0.82
N LEU A 85 -21.73 -0.91 1.58
CA LEU A 85 -23.15 -0.75 1.89
C LEU A 85 -23.32 -0.66 3.40
N SER A 86 -24.03 0.38 3.86
CA SER A 86 -24.41 0.52 5.26
C SER A 86 -25.89 0.84 5.37
N CYS A 87 -26.64 0.15 6.23
CA CYS A 87 -28.05 0.47 6.51
C CYS A 87 -28.23 0.89 7.97
N LYS A 88 -29.04 1.93 8.17
CA LYS A 88 -29.45 2.38 9.50
C LYS A 88 -30.42 1.38 10.09
N ARG A 89 -30.18 1.03 11.35
CA ARG A 89 -31.06 0.18 12.14
C ARG A 89 -32.45 0.78 12.24
N TYR A 90 -33.48 -0.07 12.16
CA TYR A 90 -34.90 0.31 12.22
C TYR A 90 -35.33 1.31 11.14
N SER A 91 -34.64 1.34 10.00
CA SER A 91 -34.93 2.23 8.88
C SER A 91 -34.72 1.52 7.54
N ALA A 92 -35.35 2.02 6.49
CA ALA A 92 -35.01 1.65 5.11
C ALA A 92 -33.84 2.48 4.55
N ALA A 93 -33.29 3.42 5.34
CA ALA A 93 -32.19 4.27 4.91
C ALA A 93 -30.88 3.48 4.83
N CYS A 94 -30.42 3.26 3.60
CA CYS A 94 -29.12 2.70 3.32
C CYS A 94 -28.28 3.68 2.50
N THR A 95 -26.96 3.64 2.72
CA THR A 95 -25.97 4.35 1.91
C THR A 95 -25.10 3.33 1.20
N ARG A 96 -24.98 3.48 -0.11
CA ARG A 96 -24.04 2.72 -0.94
C ARG A 96 -22.97 3.67 -1.44
N ASN A 97 -21.72 3.38 -1.12
CA ASN A 97 -20.57 4.05 -1.69
C ASN A 97 -19.94 3.12 -2.73
N GLU A 98 -19.72 3.61 -3.94
CA GLU A 98 -19.08 2.88 -5.02
C GLU A 98 -17.87 3.66 -5.52
N ILE A 99 -16.76 2.96 -5.70
CA ILE A 99 -15.49 3.49 -6.19
C ILE A 99 -15.09 2.68 -7.42
N GLN A 100 -14.75 3.37 -8.50
CA GLN A 100 -14.14 2.77 -9.68
C GLN A 100 -12.71 3.27 -9.79
N PHE A 101 -11.78 2.34 -9.95
CA PHE A 101 -10.36 2.63 -10.03
C PHE A 101 -9.95 2.61 -11.51
N LEU A 102 -9.76 3.81 -12.05
CA LEU A 102 -9.47 4.03 -13.47
C LEU A 102 -8.09 4.68 -13.61
N ASP A 103 -7.54 4.60 -14.82
CA ASP A 103 -6.34 5.35 -15.23
C ASP A 103 -5.13 5.20 -14.30
N TYR A 104 -4.83 3.97 -13.87
CA TYR A 104 -3.61 3.69 -13.12
C TYR A 104 -2.37 4.16 -13.88
N ARG A 105 -1.53 4.98 -13.23
CA ARG A 105 -0.31 5.55 -13.84
C ARG A 105 0.93 5.08 -13.11
N LYS A 106 1.98 4.82 -13.88
CA LYS A 106 3.35 4.69 -13.37
C LYS A 106 4.03 6.04 -13.51
N PHE A 107 4.57 6.54 -12.40
CA PHE A 107 5.42 7.73 -12.38
C PHE A 107 6.86 7.30 -12.10
N THR A 108 7.80 7.88 -12.83
CA THR A 108 9.25 7.61 -12.70
C THR A 108 10.00 8.93 -12.56
N ALA A 109 11.10 8.91 -11.83
CA ALA A 109 12.02 10.03 -11.71
C ALA A 109 13.45 9.53 -11.86
N GLU A 110 14.30 10.35 -12.48
CA GLU A 110 15.73 10.11 -12.64
C GLU A 110 16.51 11.18 -11.87
N SER A 111 17.65 10.79 -11.28
CA SER A 111 18.53 11.71 -10.55
C SER A 111 19.98 11.41 -10.90
N THR A 112 20.74 12.47 -11.14
CA THR A 112 22.18 12.41 -11.41
C THR A 112 22.90 13.22 -10.35
N ILE A 113 23.86 12.60 -9.66
CA ILE A 113 24.76 13.30 -8.73
C ILE A 113 26.06 13.58 -9.49
N SER A 114 26.44 14.85 -9.61
CA SER A 114 27.73 15.28 -10.11
C SER A 114 28.58 15.83 -8.97
N THR A 115 29.84 15.40 -8.90
CA THR A 115 30.86 15.93 -7.99
C THR A 115 31.85 16.76 -8.81
N VAL A 116 32.32 17.86 -8.25
CA VAL A 116 33.41 18.68 -8.80
C VAL A 116 34.46 18.84 -7.73
N ASP A 117 35.70 18.42 -8.02
CA ASP A 117 36.85 18.68 -7.15
C ASP A 117 37.20 20.16 -7.27
N THR A 118 36.89 20.94 -6.24
CA THR A 118 37.25 22.36 -6.18
C THR A 118 38.57 22.50 -5.43
N ASN A 119 39.65 22.77 -6.16
CA ASN A 119 40.90 23.23 -5.56
C ASN A 119 40.73 24.71 -5.21
N VAL A 120 40.37 24.99 -3.95
CA VAL A 120 40.34 26.37 -3.45
C VAL A 120 41.78 26.80 -3.19
N THR A 121 42.36 27.57 -4.11
CA THR A 121 43.59 28.32 -3.87
C THR A 121 43.22 29.64 -3.22
N TYR A 122 43.62 29.83 -1.97
CA TYR A 122 43.48 31.12 -1.28
C TYR A 122 44.65 32.02 -1.70
N GLU A 123 44.36 33.24 -2.17
CA GLU A 123 45.41 34.22 -2.48
C GLU A 123 46.17 34.58 -1.19
N GLY A 124 47.45 34.20 -1.14
CA GLY A 124 48.36 34.49 -0.02
C GLY A 124 49.31 33.37 0.40
N GLN A 125 49.21 32.16 -0.17
CA GLN A 125 50.24 31.13 0.03
C GLN A 125 51.44 31.40 -0.89
N ALA A 126 52.50 31.95 -0.29
CA ALA A 126 53.79 32.15 -0.95
C ALA A 126 54.34 30.82 -1.49
N GLU A 127 54.80 30.85 -2.74
CA GLU A 127 55.61 29.78 -3.33
C GLU A 127 56.89 29.61 -2.50
N GLY A 128 57.12 28.38 -2.00
CA GLY A 128 58.37 28.02 -1.35
C GLY A 128 58.20 27.25 -0.05
N ALA A 129 57.77 26.00 -0.13
CA ALA A 129 58.08 25.00 0.87
C ALA A 129 58.72 23.80 0.17
N GLU A 130 59.97 23.57 0.51
CA GLU A 130 60.85 22.50 0.04
C GLU A 130 60.18 21.12 0.20
N ALA A 131 60.29 20.27 -0.82
CA ALA A 131 59.72 18.93 -0.77
C ALA A 131 60.34 18.11 0.38
N PRO A 132 59.56 17.30 1.13
CA PRO A 132 60.14 16.37 2.08
C PRO A 132 61.00 15.33 1.35
N PRO A 133 62.09 14.82 1.96
CA PRO A 133 62.96 13.85 1.31
C PRO A 133 62.23 12.53 1.04
N ASP A 134 62.55 11.91 -0.10
CA ASP A 134 62.00 10.62 -0.54
C ASP A 134 62.11 9.54 0.54
N GLU A 135 60.98 8.91 0.89
CA GLU A 135 60.96 7.72 1.74
C GLU A 135 61.60 6.51 1.02
N PRO A 136 62.41 5.69 1.72
CA PRO A 136 63.07 4.54 1.10
C PRO A 136 62.06 3.46 0.70
N LYS A 137 62.16 3.00 -0.56
CA LYS A 137 61.38 1.89 -1.11
C LYS A 137 61.57 0.62 -0.27
N LYS A 138 60.50 0.17 0.42
CA LYS A 138 60.45 -1.18 0.98
C LYS A 138 60.40 -2.19 -0.18
N LYS A 139 61.38 -3.09 -0.23
CA LYS A 139 61.38 -4.26 -1.11
C LYS A 139 60.26 -5.20 -0.67
N GLU A 140 59.42 -5.58 -1.62
CA GLU A 140 58.50 -6.72 -1.51
C GLU A 140 59.33 -8.00 -1.28
N GLN A 141 58.98 -8.78 -0.27
CA GLN A 141 59.47 -10.14 -0.07
C GLN A 141 58.30 -11.10 -0.37
N ASP A 142 58.62 -12.12 -1.15
CA ASP A 142 57.76 -13.19 -1.69
C ASP A 142 56.88 -13.92 -0.64
#